data_AF-A0A8S9QRF3-F1
#
_entry.id   AF-A0A8S9QRF3-F1
#
_cell.length_a   1.000
_cell.length_b   1.000
_cell.length_c   1.000
_cell.angle_alpha   90.00
_cell.angle_beta   90.00
_cell.angle_gamma   90.00
#
_symmetry.space_group_name_H-M   'P 1'
#
loop_
_entity.id
_entity.type
_entity.pdbx_description
1 polymer ?
#
loop_
_entity_poly.entity_id
_entity_poly.type
_entity_poly.pdbx_seq_one_letter_code
_entity_poly.pdbx_strand_id
1 'polypeptide(L)'
;MENERSAAPPCTIPKRIFKAGEEPTGVRVTPYRKPCGIRQILNALEAEEIKKIRASPFGKIVELADKPSFSGKFGRCIISRQLKVAKQHEVWFVFAGKPIRFSL
;
A
#
# COMPACT_ATOMS: atom_id res chain seq x y z
N MET A 1 -12.69 -27.23 43.50
CA MET A 1 -12.55 -27.94 42.21
C MET A 1 -12.82 -26.91 41.13
N GLU A 2 -11.86 -26.81 40.20
CA GLU A 2 -11.96 -26.28 38.84
C GLU A 2 -12.41 -24.81 38.64
N ASN A 3 -11.41 -23.95 38.48
CA ASN A 3 -11.53 -22.69 37.74
C ASN A 3 -10.58 -22.74 36.54
N GLU A 4 -10.82 -23.66 35.60
CA GLU A 4 -10.17 -23.64 34.28
C GLU A 4 -10.91 -22.64 33.38
N ARG A 5 -10.62 -21.35 33.59
CA ARG A 5 -10.79 -20.38 32.51
C ARG A 5 -9.77 -20.75 31.45
N SER A 6 -10.24 -21.47 30.43
CA SER A 6 -9.56 -21.77 29.16
C SER A 6 -8.64 -20.62 28.76
N ALA A 7 -7.35 -20.76 29.09
CA ALA A 7 -6.33 -19.84 28.66
C ALA A 7 -6.09 -20.15 27.19
N ALA A 8 -6.77 -19.42 26.30
CA ALA A 8 -6.47 -19.45 24.89
C ALA A 8 -4.94 -19.34 24.72
N PRO A 9 -4.30 -20.21 23.91
CA PRO A 9 -2.86 -20.22 23.78
C PRO A 9 -2.39 -18.80 23.42
N PRO A 10 -1.26 -18.32 23.98
CA PRO A 10 -0.78 -16.99 23.68
C PRO A 10 -0.61 -16.88 22.17
N CYS A 11 -1.45 -16.06 21.53
CA CYS A 11 -1.35 -15.78 20.11
C CYS A 11 -0.07 -14.98 19.85
N THR A 12 1.07 -15.67 19.77
CA THR A 12 2.36 -15.07 19.44
C THR A 12 2.30 -14.57 18.00
N ILE A 13 2.29 -13.25 17.86
CA ILE A 13 2.38 -12.59 16.56
C ILE A 13 3.71 -13.03 15.92
N PRO A 14 3.71 -13.50 14.66
CA PRO A 14 4.94 -13.92 14.01
C PRO A 14 5.96 -12.77 13.91
N LYS A 15 7.26 -13.11 13.91
CA LYS A 15 8.33 -12.10 13.88
C LYS A 15 8.26 -11.26 12.60
N ARG A 16 8.50 -9.95 12.71
CA ARG A 16 8.57 -9.05 11.54
C ARG A 16 9.80 -9.34 10.70
N ILE A 17 9.68 -9.17 9.39
CA ILE A 17 10.83 -9.24 8.47
C ILE A 17 11.70 -7.98 8.60
N PHE A 18 11.06 -6.81 8.75
CA PHE A 18 11.71 -5.51 8.96
C PHE A 18 11.36 -4.96 10.35
N LYS A 19 12.24 -4.14 10.96
CA LYS A 19 11.90 -3.48 12.23
C LYS A 19 10.72 -2.51 12.02
N ALA A 20 10.03 -2.19 13.11
CA ALA A 20 8.95 -1.22 13.06
C ALA A 20 9.47 0.14 12.55
N GLY A 21 8.89 0.62 11.45
CA GLY A 21 9.29 1.89 10.82
C GLY A 21 10.44 1.77 9.82
N GLU A 22 11.04 0.59 9.66
CA GLU A 22 12.04 0.35 8.62
C GLU A 22 11.37 -0.17 7.34
N GLU A 23 11.88 0.26 6.19
CA GLU A 23 11.44 -0.19 4.86
C GLU A 23 12.61 -0.87 4.12
N PRO A 24 12.33 -1.82 3.20
CA PRO A 24 13.36 -2.43 2.38
C PRO A 24 14.11 -1.36 1.57
N THR A 25 15.44 -1.33 1.72
CA THR A 25 16.34 -0.40 1.05
C THR A 25 16.31 -0.59 -0.46
N GLY A 26 16.37 0.50 -1.24
CA GLY A 26 16.50 0.48 -2.71
C GLY A 26 15.28 0.95 -3.51
N VAL A 27 14.07 0.96 -2.93
CA VAL A 27 12.87 1.52 -3.59
C VAL A 27 12.03 2.29 -2.58
N ARG A 28 12.01 3.62 -2.70
CA ARG A 28 11.22 4.51 -1.83
C ARG A 28 9.91 4.88 -2.51
N VAL A 29 8.78 4.63 -1.85
CA VAL A 29 7.49 5.12 -2.31
C VAL A 29 7.38 6.59 -1.96
N THR A 30 7.10 7.45 -2.93
CA THR A 30 6.85 8.88 -2.69
C THR A 30 5.51 9.04 -1.97
N PRO A 31 5.47 9.40 -0.66
CA PRO A 31 4.22 9.43 0.10
C PRO A 31 3.31 10.56 -0.37
N TYR A 32 3.91 11.68 -0.78
CA TYR A 32 3.25 12.97 -0.94
C TYR A 32 2.63 13.24 -2.32
N ARG A 33 2.63 12.27 -3.25
CA ARG A 33 1.97 12.49 -4.54
C ARG A 33 0.46 12.42 -4.37
N LYS A 34 -0.20 13.58 -4.29
CA LYS A 34 -1.66 13.75 -4.41
C LYS A 34 -2.06 13.60 -5.88
N PRO A 35 -2.64 12.46 -6.29
CA PRO A 35 -3.02 12.24 -7.68
C PRO A 35 -4.29 13.00 -8.06
N CYS A 36 -5.07 13.46 -7.05
CA CYS A 36 -6.28 14.23 -7.25
C CYS A 36 -6.05 15.56 -7.97
N GLY A 37 -4.88 16.19 -7.80
CA GLY A 37 -4.59 17.50 -8.39
C GLY A 37 -4.56 17.47 -9.92
N ILE A 38 -4.02 16.41 -10.53
CA ILE A 38 -3.95 16.30 -12.00
C ILE A 38 -5.36 16.20 -12.57
N ARG A 39 -6.23 15.39 -11.96
CA ARG A 39 -7.61 15.22 -12.42
C ARG A 39 -8.43 16.52 -12.26
N GLN A 40 -8.21 17.25 -11.17
CA GLN A 40 -8.86 18.55 -10.95
C GLN A 40 -8.46 19.57 -12.02
N ILE A 41 -7.18 19.63 -12.38
CA ILE A 41 -6.69 20.52 -13.45
C ILE A 41 -7.28 20.11 -14.81
N LEU A 42 -7.27 18.81 -15.13
CA LEU A 42 -7.83 18.32 -16.40
C LEU A 42 -9.34 18.58 -16.53
N ASN A 43 -10.08 18.49 -15.43
CA ASN A 43 -11.52 18.79 -15.42
C ASN A 43 -11.84 20.28 -15.64
N ALA A 44 -10.87 21.18 -15.42
CA ALA A 44 -11.03 22.61 -15.62
C ALA A 44 -10.66 23.06 -17.05
N LEU A 45 -10.14 22.16 -17.88
CA LEU A 45 -9.64 22.45 -19.23
C LEU A 45 -10.60 21.93 -20.30
N GLU A 46 -10.61 22.60 -21.45
CA GLU A 46 -11.35 22.14 -22.63
C GLU A 46 -10.65 20.98 -23.34
N ALA A 47 -11.41 20.21 -24.12
CA ALA A 47 -10.89 19.03 -24.83
C ALA A 47 -9.73 19.37 -25.78
N GLU A 48 -9.76 20.54 -26.43
CA GLU A 48 -8.68 21.01 -27.31
C GLU A 48 -7.41 21.37 -26.53
N GLU A 49 -7.53 21.92 -25.32
CA GLU A 49 -6.40 22.23 -24.46
C GLU A 49 -5.74 20.95 -23.93
N ILE A 50 -6.55 19.96 -23.56
CA ILE A 50 -6.04 18.65 -23.13
C ILE A 50 -5.27 17.98 -24.28
N LYS A 51 -5.77 18.05 -25.52
CA LYS A 51 -5.06 17.53 -26.70
C LYS A 51 -3.70 18.21 -26.90
N LYS A 52 -3.63 19.53 -26.74
CA LYS A 52 -2.36 20.28 -26.82
C LYS A 52 -1.37 19.84 -25.73
N ILE A 53 -1.83 19.69 -24.50
CA ILE A 53 -0.99 19.20 -23.39
C ILE A 53 -0.51 17.77 -23.67
N ARG A 54 -1.37 16.92 -24.24
CA ARG A 54 -1.02 15.54 -24.60
C ARG A 54 0.05 15.45 -25.68
N ALA A 55 0.04 16.37 -26.64
CA ALA A 55 1.06 16.48 -27.69
C ALA A 55 2.38 17.12 -27.20
N SER A 56 2.36 17.78 -26.04
CA SER A 56 3.54 18.40 -25.43
C SER A 56 4.37 17.39 -24.61
N PRO A 57 5.57 17.77 -24.13
CA PRO A 57 6.35 16.97 -23.19
C PRO A 57 5.59 16.60 -21.88
N PHE A 58 4.50 17.32 -21.57
CA PHE A 58 3.64 17.06 -20.42
C PHE A 58 2.62 15.94 -20.64
N GLY A 59 2.53 15.32 -21.83
CA GLY A 59 1.55 14.28 -22.11
C GLY A 59 1.61 13.09 -21.15
N LYS A 60 2.80 12.74 -20.66
CA LYS A 60 3.00 11.69 -19.63
C LYS A 60 2.33 12.01 -18.29
N ILE A 61 2.08 13.29 -17.98
CA ILE A 61 1.35 13.71 -16.77
C ILE A 61 -0.13 13.44 -16.94
N VAL A 62 -0.68 13.66 -18.12
CA VAL A 62 -2.08 13.35 -18.46
C VAL A 62 -2.34 11.85 -18.33
N GLU A 63 -1.44 11.01 -18.88
CA GLU A 63 -1.52 9.55 -18.75
C GLU A 63 -1.49 9.06 -17.30
N LEU A 64 -0.91 9.85 -16.38
CA LEU A 64 -0.88 9.48 -14.98
C LEU A 64 -2.21 9.71 -14.28
N ALA A 65 -3.06 10.62 -14.78
CA ALA A 65 -4.39 10.86 -14.23
C ALA A 65 -5.31 9.62 -14.34
N ASP A 66 -5.03 8.76 -15.31
CA ASP A 66 -5.78 7.52 -15.56
C ASP A 66 -5.18 6.31 -14.82
N LYS A 67 -3.95 6.43 -14.30
CA LYS A 67 -3.31 5.33 -13.58
C LYS A 67 -3.85 5.26 -12.15
N PRO A 68 -4.21 4.04 -11.67
CA PRO A 68 -4.70 3.86 -10.31
C PRO A 68 -3.63 4.33 -9.32
N SER A 69 -4.04 5.23 -8.45
CA SER A 69 -3.14 5.97 -7.57
C SER A 69 -2.58 5.19 -6.39
N PHE A 70 -3.08 3.96 -6.19
CA PHE A 70 -3.08 3.35 -4.87
C PHE A 70 -2.52 1.93 -4.81
N SER A 71 -2.64 1.12 -5.87
CA SER A 71 -2.31 -0.32 -5.80
C SER A 71 -0.84 -0.60 -5.49
N GLY A 72 0.08 0.11 -6.16
CA GLY A 72 1.52 -0.08 -5.93
C GLY A 72 1.99 0.38 -4.54
N LYS A 73 1.44 1.51 -4.04
CA LYS A 73 1.76 2.02 -2.70
C LYS A 73 1.26 1.05 -1.63
N PHE A 74 0.01 0.62 -1.78
CA PHE A 74 -0.63 -0.31 -0.85
C PHE A 74 0.11 -1.65 -0.80
N GLY A 75 0.43 -2.23 -1.97
CA GLY A 75 1.20 -3.47 -2.07
C GLY A 75 2.57 -3.35 -1.40
N ARG A 76 3.30 -2.26 -1.63
CA ARG A 76 4.58 -2.02 -0.96
C ARG A 76 4.45 -1.86 0.55
N CYS A 77 3.40 -1.19 1.03
CA CYS A 77 3.10 -1.08 2.46
C CYS A 77 2.78 -2.43 3.10
N ILE A 78 2.11 -3.34 2.38
CA ILE A 78 1.87 -4.70 2.86
C ILE A 78 3.19 -5.47 2.97
N ILE A 79 4.02 -5.45 1.92
CA ILE A 79 5.28 -6.22 1.87
C ILE A 79 6.27 -5.74 2.94
N SER A 80 6.43 -4.42 3.12
CA SER A 80 7.30 -3.86 4.17
C SER A 80 6.85 -4.21 5.59
N ARG A 81 5.57 -4.50 5.79
CA ARG A 81 4.99 -4.84 7.09
C ARG A 81 4.71 -6.33 7.25
N GLN A 82 5.23 -7.16 6.34
CA GLN A 82 5.03 -8.60 6.36
C GLN A 82 5.72 -9.26 7.56
N LEU A 83 5.07 -10.29 8.10
CA LEU A 83 5.63 -11.15 9.14
C LEU A 83 6.15 -12.44 8.54
N LYS A 84 7.12 -13.07 9.20
CA LYS A 84 7.65 -14.38 8.82
C LYS A 84 6.63 -15.46 9.19
N VAL A 85 6.05 -16.10 8.18
CA VAL A 85 5.01 -17.12 8.33
C VAL A 85 5.53 -18.44 7.77
N ALA A 86 5.20 -19.56 8.43
CA ALA A 86 5.64 -20.89 8.00
C ALA A 86 4.70 -21.56 6.99
N LYS A 87 3.43 -21.14 6.94
CA LYS A 87 2.42 -21.70 6.03
C LYS A 87 2.49 -21.05 4.65
N GLN A 88 2.39 -21.87 3.61
CA GLN A 88 2.56 -21.46 2.22
C GLN A 88 1.46 -20.53 1.70
N HIS A 89 0.22 -20.73 2.14
CA HIS A 89 -0.96 -19.98 1.67
C HIS A 89 -1.43 -18.92 2.67
N GLU A 90 -0.52 -18.45 3.52
CA GLU A 90 -0.85 -17.52 4.60
C GLU A 90 0.08 -16.31 4.55
N VAL A 91 -0.51 -15.12 4.54
CA VAL A 91 0.21 -13.85 4.58
C VAL A 91 -0.21 -13.09 5.82
N TRP A 92 0.78 -12.68 6.60
CA TRP A 92 0.58 -11.81 7.76
C TRP A 92 1.27 -10.48 7.53
N PHE A 93 0.60 -9.39 7.87
CA PHE A 93 1.21 -8.07 7.91
C PHE A 93 0.60 -7.21 9.01
N VAL A 94 1.33 -6.20 9.47
CA VAL A 94 0.86 -5.28 10.51
C VAL A 94 0.25 -4.03 9.87
N PHE A 95 -0.98 -3.68 10.25
CA PHE A 95 -1.64 -2.43 9.84
C PHE A 95 -2.10 -1.65 11.07
N ALA A 96 -1.68 -0.38 11.18
CA ALA A 96 -1.99 0.48 12.33
C ALA A 96 -1.70 -0.18 13.71
N GLY A 97 -0.60 -0.95 13.80
CA GLY A 97 -0.23 -1.68 15.01
C GLY A 97 -0.97 -3.00 15.26
N LYS A 98 -1.99 -3.32 14.45
CA LYS A 98 -2.76 -4.56 14.55
C LYS A 98 -2.30 -5.59 13.50
N PRO A 99 -2.10 -6.87 13.85
CA PRO A 99 -1.80 -7.89 12.86
C PRO A 99 -3.06 -8.21 12.03
N ILE A 100 -2.88 -8.32 10.72
CA ILE A 100 -3.89 -8.80 9.78
C ILE A 100 -3.39 -10.10 9.18
N ARG A 101 -4.26 -11.11 9.17
CA ARG A 101 -4.03 -12.40 8.51
C ARG A 101 -4.88 -12.48 7.24
N PHE A 102 -4.24 -12.80 6.13
CA PHE A 102 -4.88 -13.21 4.89
C PHE A 102 -4.53 -14.66 4.60
N SER A 103 -5.53 -15.46 4.24
CA SER A 103 -5.37 -16.79 3.65
C SER A 103 -5.98 -16.76 2.26
N LEU A 104 -5.23 -17.25 1.27
CA LEU A 104 -5.69 -17.43 -0.11
C LEU A 104 -6.32 -18.82 -0.28
#